data_AF-A0A6A2ZFW8-F1
#
_entry.id   AF-A0A6A2ZFW8-F1
#
_cell.length_a   1.000
_cell.length_b   1.000
_cell.length_c   1.000
_cell.angle_alpha   90.00
_cell.angle_beta   90.00
_cell.angle_gamma   90.00
#
_symmetry.space_group_name_H-M   'P 1'
#
loop_
_entity.id
_entity.type
_entity.pdbx_description
1 polymer ?
#
loop_
_entity_poly.entity_id
_entity_poly.type
_entity_poly.pdbx_seq_one_letter_code
_entity_poly.pdbx_strand_id
1 'polypeptide(L)'
;MFSPFLTQRTKSKFVISREGYAAETLYKFIRSEDVPVQYGGLSGPNDLQKPASEFTVKGGEKVNIQIQGIEGGATITWELVVGGWDLQYSAEFVPYAEGSYTIAVEKTRKVSASEVAIHNSFTSREAGKMVLSVENTTSRRKKAGAYRYIVRK
;
A
#
# COMPACT_ATOMS: atom_id res chain seq x y z
N MET A 1 6.88 -34.13 -7.12
CA MET A 1 5.57 -34.58 -7.67
C MET A 1 4.68 -34.97 -6.49
N PHE A 2 3.83 -34.06 -5.99
CA PHE A 2 2.96 -34.29 -4.82
C PHE A 2 1.64 -35.00 -5.16
N SER A 3 1.41 -35.32 -6.43
CA SER A 3 0.12 -35.79 -6.93
C SER A 3 -0.34 -37.19 -6.49
N PRO A 4 0.51 -38.19 -6.16
CA PRO A 4 0.00 -39.51 -5.78
C PRO A 4 -0.54 -39.55 -4.33
N PHE A 5 -0.17 -38.59 -3.49
CA PHE A 5 -0.55 -38.57 -2.07
C PHE A 5 -1.75 -37.68 -1.74
N LEU A 6 -2.35 -37.04 -2.76
CA LEU A 6 -3.44 -36.08 -2.58
C LEU A 6 -4.72 -36.55 -3.28
N THR A 7 -5.83 -36.58 -2.52
CA THR A 7 -7.16 -36.86 -3.06
C THR A 7 -7.63 -35.76 -4.03
N GLN A 8 -8.60 -36.08 -4.90
CA GLN A 8 -9.21 -35.09 -5.80
C GLN A 8 -9.86 -33.93 -5.02
N ARG A 9 -10.48 -34.21 -3.86
CA ARG A 9 -11.06 -33.19 -2.96
C ARG A 9 -10.01 -32.25 -2.38
N THR A 10 -8.79 -32.73 -2.12
CA THR A 10 -7.69 -31.86 -1.67
C THR A 10 -7.14 -31.06 -2.84
N LYS A 11 -6.98 -31.70 -4.01
CA LYS A 11 -6.53 -31.05 -5.25
C LYS A 11 -7.41 -29.88 -5.67
N SER A 12 -8.73 -29.97 -5.48
CA SER A 12 -9.67 -28.89 -5.83
C SER A 12 -9.59 -27.66 -4.91
N LYS A 13 -8.83 -27.71 -3.81
CA LYS A 13 -8.63 -26.58 -2.88
C LYS A 13 -7.36 -25.78 -3.16
N PHE A 14 -6.49 -26.25 -4.07
CA PHE A 14 -5.28 -25.52 -4.39
C PHE A 14 -5.59 -24.31 -5.27
N VAL A 15 -4.98 -23.18 -4.93
CA VAL A 15 -4.94 -21.99 -5.77
C VAL A 15 -3.49 -21.78 -6.19
N ILE A 16 -3.24 -21.76 -7.49
CA ILE A 16 -1.90 -21.54 -8.05
C ILE A 16 -1.85 -20.11 -8.56
N SER A 17 -1.08 -19.26 -7.88
CA SER A 17 -0.80 -17.90 -8.34
C SER A 17 0.34 -17.90 -9.34
N ARG A 18 0.22 -17.07 -10.38
CA ARG A 18 1.37 -16.72 -11.23
C ARG A 18 2.35 -15.86 -10.44
N GLU A 19 3.63 -15.92 -10.84
CA GLU A 19 4.67 -15.08 -10.26
C GLU A 19 4.28 -13.59 -10.36
N GLY A 20 4.42 -12.87 -9.24
CA GLY A 20 4.04 -11.47 -9.09
C GLY A 20 2.57 -11.22 -8.72
N TYR A 21 1.67 -12.20 -8.88
CA TYR A 21 0.26 -12.05 -8.50
C TYR A 21 -0.05 -12.58 -7.10
N ALA A 22 0.99 -12.86 -6.30
CA ALA A 22 0.85 -13.44 -4.97
C ALA A 22 -0.02 -12.57 -4.06
N ALA A 23 0.29 -11.27 -3.94
CA ALA A 23 -0.49 -10.34 -3.12
C ALA A 23 -1.97 -10.26 -3.56
N GLU A 24 -2.23 -10.05 -4.86
CA GLU A 24 -3.58 -10.00 -5.41
C GLU A 24 -4.36 -11.31 -5.19
N THR A 25 -3.67 -12.44 -5.22
CA THR A 25 -4.30 -13.74 -4.96
C THR A 25 -4.60 -13.91 -3.48
N LEU A 26 -3.69 -13.52 -2.59
CA LEU A 26 -3.85 -13.63 -1.14
C LEU A 26 -4.98 -12.75 -0.61
N TYR A 27 -5.11 -11.53 -1.12
CA TYR A 27 -6.17 -10.59 -0.72
C TYR A 27 -7.60 -11.14 -0.93
N LYS A 28 -7.77 -12.11 -1.85
CA LYS A 28 -9.08 -12.76 -2.08
C LYS A 28 -9.49 -13.70 -0.94
N PHE A 29 -8.53 -14.15 -0.12
CA PHE A 29 -8.74 -15.16 0.91
C PHE A 29 -8.38 -14.68 2.30
N ILE A 30 -7.50 -13.68 2.41
CA ILE A 30 -6.94 -13.17 3.65
C ILE A 30 -6.98 -11.64 3.57
N ARG A 31 -7.40 -10.97 4.63
CA ARG A 31 -7.37 -9.50 4.69
C ARG A 31 -5.93 -9.01 4.57
N SER A 32 -5.72 -7.91 3.84
CA SER A 32 -4.38 -7.38 3.62
C SER A 32 -3.59 -7.05 4.92
N GLU A 33 -4.27 -6.76 6.03
CA GLU A 33 -3.66 -6.59 7.37
C GLU A 33 -3.15 -7.87 8.02
N ASP A 34 -3.68 -9.04 7.62
CA ASP A 34 -3.32 -10.36 8.15
C ASP A 34 -2.32 -11.09 7.22
N VAL A 35 -1.99 -10.50 6.07
CA VAL A 35 -0.99 -11.05 5.14
C VAL A 35 0.42 -10.60 5.56
N PRO A 36 1.41 -11.51 5.63
CA PRO A 36 2.81 -11.16 5.90
C PRO A 36 3.35 -10.13 4.92
N VAL A 37 4.14 -9.18 5.43
CA VAL A 37 4.64 -8.08 4.61
C VAL A 37 5.49 -8.57 3.43
N GLN A 38 6.25 -9.65 3.61
CA GLN A 38 7.00 -10.33 2.54
C GLN A 38 6.14 -10.83 1.36
N TYR A 39 4.84 -11.00 1.56
CA TYR A 39 3.88 -11.40 0.53
C TYR A 39 2.97 -10.25 0.09
N GLY A 40 3.34 -9.02 0.45
CA GLY A 40 2.61 -7.81 0.09
C GLY A 40 1.47 -7.45 1.04
N GLY A 41 1.46 -7.93 2.27
CA GLY A 41 0.48 -7.49 3.27
C GLY A 41 1.04 -6.50 4.28
N LEU A 42 0.27 -6.22 5.32
CA LEU A 42 0.61 -5.28 6.39
C LEU A 42 0.71 -5.96 7.76
N SER A 43 0.75 -7.30 7.79
CA SER A 43 0.93 -8.04 9.04
C SER A 43 2.41 -7.95 9.46
N GLY A 44 2.70 -7.11 10.43
CA GLY A 44 4.02 -6.89 10.98
C GLY A 44 3.95 -6.41 12.43
N PRO A 45 5.10 -6.23 13.09
CA PRO A 45 5.15 -5.80 14.50
C PRO A 45 4.67 -4.36 14.73
N ASN A 46 4.35 -3.62 13.67
CA ASN A 46 3.92 -2.23 13.77
C ASN A 46 2.47 -2.11 14.30
N ASP A 47 2.33 -1.21 15.28
CA ASP A 47 1.16 -0.99 16.14
C ASP A 47 -0.07 -0.35 15.47
N LEU A 48 -0.06 -0.13 14.15
CA LEU A 48 -1.22 0.40 13.44
C LEU A 48 -2.29 -0.69 13.27
N GLN A 49 -2.99 -1.05 14.36
CA GLN A 49 -4.13 -1.97 14.35
C GLN A 49 -5.40 -1.36 13.71
N LYS A 50 -5.23 -0.72 12.54
CA LYS A 50 -6.34 -0.23 11.72
C LYS A 50 -6.57 -1.16 10.55
N PRO A 51 -7.85 -1.25 10.11
CA PRO A 51 -8.18 -2.00 8.93
C PRO A 51 -7.41 -1.46 7.73
N ALA A 52 -6.82 -2.36 6.94
CA ALA A 52 -6.11 -2.00 5.72
C ALA A 52 -7.08 -1.88 4.54
N SER A 53 -6.77 -0.94 3.64
CA SER A 53 -7.45 -0.76 2.36
C SER A 53 -6.57 -1.25 1.23
N GLU A 54 -7.16 -1.93 0.27
CA GLU A 54 -6.46 -2.47 -0.90
C GLU A 54 -6.59 -1.52 -2.09
N PHE A 55 -5.57 -1.50 -2.94
CA PHE A 55 -5.59 -0.76 -4.19
C PHE A 55 -4.86 -1.53 -5.29
N THR A 56 -5.15 -1.17 -6.53
CA THR A 56 -4.48 -1.73 -7.69
C THR A 56 -4.08 -0.65 -8.67
N VAL A 57 -2.88 -0.77 -9.24
CA VAL A 57 -2.32 0.17 -10.21
C VAL A 57 -2.10 -0.60 -11.50
N LYS A 58 -2.71 -0.18 -12.62
CA LYS A 58 -2.45 -0.80 -13.91
C LYS A 58 -1.06 -0.42 -14.41
N GLY A 59 -0.62 -1.06 -15.49
CA GLY A 59 0.66 -0.75 -16.11
C GLY A 59 0.71 0.66 -16.68
N GLY A 60 1.75 1.42 -16.34
CA GLY A 60 1.92 2.81 -16.80
C GLY A 60 0.96 3.82 -16.16
N GLU A 61 0.16 3.42 -15.18
CA GLU A 61 -0.78 4.30 -14.49
C GLU A 61 -0.25 4.78 -13.13
N LYS A 62 -0.88 5.85 -12.63
CA LYS A 62 -0.68 6.44 -11.32
C LYS A 62 -1.98 6.35 -10.52
N VAL A 63 -1.88 5.94 -9.26
CA VAL A 63 -2.99 5.98 -8.30
C VAL A 63 -2.65 6.97 -7.19
N ASN A 64 -3.62 7.82 -6.85
CA ASN A 64 -3.50 8.79 -5.78
C ASN A 64 -4.45 8.42 -4.64
N ILE A 65 -3.90 8.08 -3.49
CA ILE A 65 -4.66 7.83 -2.27
C ILE A 65 -4.74 9.16 -1.52
N GLN A 66 -5.96 9.66 -1.31
CA GLN A 66 -6.18 10.94 -0.63
C GLN A 66 -6.73 10.71 0.77
N ILE A 67 -6.03 11.24 1.78
CA ILE A 67 -6.48 11.30 3.16
C ILE A 67 -6.94 12.75 3.39
N GLN A 68 -8.26 12.93 3.47
CA GLN A 68 -8.89 14.24 3.64
C GLN A 68 -9.19 14.53 5.12
N GLY A 69 -9.60 15.76 5.42
CA GLY A 69 -10.06 16.14 6.76
C GLY A 69 -8.95 16.21 7.80
N ILE A 70 -7.73 16.54 7.39
CA ILE A 70 -6.63 16.75 8.31
C ILE A 70 -6.77 18.13 8.92
N GLU A 71 -6.77 18.23 10.25
CA GLU A 71 -6.78 19.49 10.97
C GLU A 71 -5.36 19.97 11.29
N GLY A 72 -5.19 21.29 11.47
CA GLY A 72 -3.93 21.84 11.95
C GLY A 72 -3.53 21.27 13.32
N GLY A 73 -2.26 20.86 13.44
CA GLY A 73 -1.71 20.18 14.60
C GLY A 73 -1.84 18.66 14.54
N ALA A 74 -2.58 18.08 13.58
CA ALA A 74 -2.75 16.64 13.51
C ALA A 74 -1.52 15.94 12.92
N THR A 75 -1.15 14.81 13.54
CA THR A 75 -0.16 13.85 13.05
C THR A 75 -0.83 12.75 12.26
N ILE A 76 -0.41 12.61 11.01
CA ILE A 76 -0.79 11.54 10.09
C ILE A 76 0.31 10.51 10.11
N THR A 77 -0.02 9.26 10.43
CA THR A 77 0.88 8.11 10.30
C THR A 77 0.28 7.17 9.28
N TRP A 78 1.08 6.71 8.32
CA TRP A 78 0.60 5.79 7.30
C TRP A 78 1.60 4.68 7.05
N GLU A 79 1.04 3.57 6.58
CA GLU A 79 1.77 2.43 6.07
C GLU A 79 1.25 2.06 4.71
N LEU A 80 2.17 1.73 3.81
CA LEU A 80 1.87 1.33 2.46
C LEU A 80 2.78 0.17 2.06
N VAL A 81 2.19 -0.88 1.52
CA VAL A 81 2.90 -2.01 0.94
C VAL A 81 2.53 -2.14 -0.53
N VAL A 82 3.53 -2.47 -1.33
CA VAL A 82 3.37 -2.79 -2.74
C VAL A 82 3.90 -4.20 -2.90
N GLY A 83 3.05 -5.15 -3.32
CA GLY A 83 3.34 -6.57 -3.18
C GLY A 83 4.52 -7.11 -4.00
N GLY A 84 5.76 -6.87 -3.57
CA GLY A 84 6.98 -7.39 -4.19
C GLY A 84 7.26 -6.78 -5.56
N TRP A 85 6.97 -5.49 -5.77
CA TRP A 85 7.12 -4.86 -7.07
C TRP A 85 7.88 -3.53 -7.04
N ASP A 86 8.70 -3.32 -8.06
CA ASP A 86 9.36 -2.04 -8.31
C ASP A 86 8.35 -0.96 -8.76
N LEU A 87 8.23 0.15 -8.04
CA LEU A 87 7.41 1.28 -8.49
C LEU A 87 7.96 2.63 -8.01
N GLN A 88 7.32 3.73 -8.39
CA GLN A 88 7.64 5.05 -7.85
C GLN A 88 6.57 5.49 -6.85
N TYR A 89 7.02 6.03 -5.73
CA TYR A 89 6.17 6.49 -4.66
C TYR A 89 6.56 7.90 -4.24
N SER A 90 5.57 8.74 -3.95
CA SER A 90 5.75 10.05 -3.34
C SER A 90 4.61 10.38 -2.37
N ALA A 91 4.86 11.32 -1.47
CA ALA A 91 3.92 11.73 -0.46
C ALA A 91 3.88 13.26 -0.37
N GLU A 92 2.70 13.85 -0.55
CA GLU A 92 2.52 15.30 -0.58
C GLU A 92 1.39 15.72 0.36
N PHE A 93 1.59 16.82 1.08
CA PHE A 93 0.55 17.46 1.88
C PHE A 93 0.09 18.74 1.19
N VAL A 94 -1.21 18.87 0.97
CA VAL A 94 -1.84 20.01 0.31
C VAL A 94 -2.70 20.73 1.33
N PRO A 95 -2.26 21.88 1.85
CA PRO A 95 -3.07 22.72 2.74
C PRO A 95 -4.33 23.24 2.01
N TYR A 96 -5.41 23.48 2.77
CA TYR A 96 -6.64 24.08 2.24
C TYR A 96 -6.62 25.61 2.26
N ALA A 97 -5.72 26.21 3.05
CA ALA A 97 -5.58 27.66 3.12
C ALA A 97 -5.13 28.23 1.77
N GLU A 98 -5.81 29.29 1.32
CA GLU A 98 -5.51 29.96 0.06
C GLU A 98 -4.13 30.63 0.13
N GLY A 99 -3.30 30.40 -0.89
CA GLY A 99 -1.91 30.91 -0.94
C GLY A 99 -0.86 30.00 -0.28
N SER A 100 -1.26 28.92 0.38
CA SER A 100 -0.30 27.93 0.93
C SER A 100 0.28 27.02 -0.17
N TYR A 101 1.54 26.62 -0.01
CA TYR A 101 2.23 25.71 -0.94
C TYR A 101 2.02 24.24 -0.57
N THR A 102 2.00 23.38 -1.60
CA THR A 102 2.09 21.93 -1.41
C THR A 102 3.44 21.58 -0.78
N ILE A 103 3.39 20.80 0.30
CA ILE A 103 4.56 20.33 1.03
C ILE A 103 4.91 18.93 0.54
N ALA A 104 6.11 18.77 -0.05
CA ALA A 104 6.64 17.47 -0.42
C ALA A 104 7.14 16.74 0.84
N VAL A 105 6.26 15.97 1.47
CA VAL A 105 6.56 15.18 2.68
C VAL A 105 7.57 14.08 2.36
N GLU A 106 7.40 13.43 1.22
CA GLU A 106 8.35 12.46 0.70
C GLU A 106 8.53 12.65 -0.80
N LYS A 107 9.77 12.93 -1.20
CA LYS A 107 10.13 13.10 -2.61
C LYS A 107 9.91 11.79 -3.37
N THR A 108 9.57 11.91 -4.65
CA THR A 108 9.43 10.75 -5.53
C THR A 108 10.67 9.89 -5.48
N ARG A 109 10.51 8.65 -5.04
CA ARG A 109 11.57 7.64 -4.96
C ARG A 109 11.13 6.33 -5.57
N LYS A 110 12.10 5.53 -6.02
CA LYS A 110 11.85 4.16 -6.45
C LYS A 110 11.76 3.27 -5.22
N VAL A 111 10.66 2.55 -5.09
CA VAL A 111 10.44 1.48 -4.10
C VAL A 111 10.79 0.18 -4.80
N SER A 112 11.68 -0.61 -4.22
CA SER A 112 12.08 -1.90 -4.79
C SER A 112 11.12 -3.02 -4.37
N ALA A 113 11.06 -4.09 -5.16
CA ALA A 113 10.36 -5.31 -4.80
C ALA A 113 10.81 -5.94 -3.46
N SER A 114 12.06 -5.69 -3.04
CA SER A 114 12.62 -6.16 -1.78
C SER A 114 12.24 -5.29 -0.58
N GLU A 115 11.72 -4.08 -0.81
CA GLU A 115 11.29 -3.20 0.26
C GLU A 115 9.97 -3.73 0.84
N VAL A 116 9.97 -3.93 2.15
CA VAL A 116 8.95 -4.72 2.84
C VAL A 116 7.68 -3.87 3.01
N ALA A 117 7.75 -2.72 3.67
CA ALA A 117 6.66 -1.73 3.69
C ALA A 117 7.22 -0.33 3.93
N ILE A 118 6.50 0.66 3.42
CA ILE A 118 6.75 2.08 3.68
C ILE A 118 5.99 2.42 4.95
N HIS A 119 6.68 2.97 5.95
CA HIS A 119 6.09 3.49 7.17
C HIS A 119 6.63 4.89 7.42
N ASN A 120 5.75 5.87 7.55
CA ASN A 120 6.15 7.25 7.76
C ASN A 120 5.05 8.04 8.52
N SER A 121 5.43 9.20 9.05
CA SER A 121 4.52 10.11 9.75
C SER A 121 4.81 11.57 9.43
N PHE A 122 3.78 12.40 9.51
CA PHE A 122 3.86 13.84 9.23
C PHE A 122 2.91 14.58 10.17
N THR A 123 3.38 15.66 10.80
CA THR A 123 2.54 16.55 11.61
C THR A 123 2.23 17.81 10.82
N SER A 124 0.95 17.99 10.51
CA SER A 124 0.47 19.17 9.79
C SER A 124 0.35 20.38 10.73
N ARG A 125 0.67 21.57 10.22
CA ARG A 125 0.47 22.84 10.95
C ARG A 125 -0.88 23.48 10.63
N GLU A 126 -1.44 23.13 9.48
CA GLU A 126 -2.66 23.72 8.90
C GLU A 126 -3.61 22.60 8.48
N ALA A 127 -4.89 22.95 8.28
CA ALA A 127 -5.85 22.01 7.76
C ALA A 127 -5.58 21.71 6.28
N GLY A 128 -5.76 20.45 5.85
CA GLY A 128 -5.45 20.04 4.49
C GLY A 128 -5.78 18.59 4.17
N LYS A 129 -5.13 18.08 3.13
CA LYS A 129 -5.17 16.67 2.73
C LYS A 129 -3.77 16.13 2.46
N MET A 130 -3.59 14.85 2.73
CA MET A 130 -2.39 14.09 2.38
C MET A 130 -2.66 13.29 1.11
N VAL A 131 -1.73 13.29 0.17
CA VAL A 131 -1.80 12.57 -1.11
C VAL A 131 -0.62 11.62 -1.20
N LEU A 132 -0.91 10.32 -1.17
CA LEU A 132 0.08 9.27 -1.44
C LEU A 132 -0.02 8.88 -2.92
N SER A 133 1.03 9.12 -3.67
CA SER A 133 1.12 8.82 -5.09
C SER A 133 1.86 7.51 -5.30
N VAL A 134 1.25 6.59 -6.05
CA VAL A 134 1.85 5.30 -6.41
C VAL A 134 1.82 5.13 -7.93
N GLU A 135 2.99 5.09 -8.56
CA GLU A 135 3.15 5.11 -10.02
C GLU A 135 3.83 3.84 -10.53
N ASN A 136 3.15 3.14 -11.45
CA ASN A 136 3.66 1.92 -12.07
C ASN A 136 4.28 2.19 -13.44
N THR A 137 5.26 3.09 -13.49
CA THR A 137 5.95 3.48 -14.74
C THR A 137 6.87 2.39 -15.29
N THR A 138 7.32 1.48 -14.42
CA THR A 138 8.34 0.46 -14.74
C THR A 138 7.77 -0.82 -15.34
N SER A 139 6.45 -1.04 -15.31
CA SER A 139 5.83 -2.29 -15.74
C SER A 139 4.49 -2.06 -16.44
N ARG A 140 4.17 -2.95 -17.39
CA ARG A 140 2.84 -3.02 -18.01
C ARG A 140 1.86 -3.91 -17.24
N ARG A 141 2.35 -4.66 -16.24
CA ARG A 141 1.52 -5.56 -15.43
C ARG A 141 0.79 -4.77 -14.36
N LYS A 142 -0.46 -5.16 -14.09
CA LYS A 142 -1.22 -4.68 -12.93
C LYS A 142 -0.50 -5.10 -11.65
N LYS A 143 -0.45 -4.20 -10.68
CA LYS A 143 0.13 -4.42 -9.35
C LYS A 143 -0.93 -4.16 -8.29
N ALA A 144 -0.89 -4.94 -7.22
CA ALA A 144 -1.74 -4.77 -6.06
C ALA A 144 -0.89 -4.34 -4.87
N GLY A 145 -1.49 -3.54 -3.99
CA GLY A 145 -0.91 -3.11 -2.74
C GLY A 145 -1.99 -2.85 -1.71
N ALA A 146 -1.56 -2.58 -0.50
CA ALA A 146 -2.44 -2.22 0.60
C ALA A 146 -1.87 -1.02 1.36
N TYR A 147 -2.75 -0.26 1.98
CA TYR A 147 -2.37 0.86 2.81
C TYR A 147 -3.26 0.95 4.03
N ARG A 148 -2.73 1.54 5.10
CA ARG A 148 -3.51 1.93 6.29
C ARG A 148 -2.97 3.25 6.80
N TYR A 149 -3.82 4.03 7.45
CA TYR A 149 -3.42 5.31 8.03
C TYR A 149 -4.18 5.59 9.32
N ILE A 150 -3.60 6.45 10.15
CA ILE A 150 -4.22 7.04 11.33
C ILE A 150 -3.93 8.53 11.32
N VAL A 151 -4.96 9.33 11.62
CA VAL A 151 -4.82 10.75 11.93
C VAL A 151 -5.09 10.92 13.43
N ARG A 152 -4.15 11.53 14.16
CA ARG A 152 -4.26 11.86 15.59
C ARG A 152 -4.00 13.35 15.79
N LYS A 153 -4.61 13.96 16.81
CA LYS A 153 -4.35 15.34 17.23
C LYS A 153 -3.79 15.33 18.63
#